data_AF-A0A2D3NTK3-F1
#
_entry.id   AF-A0A2D3NTK3-F1
#
_cell.length_a   1.000
_cell.length_b   1.000
_cell.length_c   1.000
_cell.angle_alpha   90.00
_cell.angle_beta   90.00
_cell.angle_gamma   90.00
#
_symmetry.space_group_name_H-M   'P 1'
#
loop_
_entity.id
_entity.type
_entity.pdbx_description
1 polymer ?
#
loop_
_entity_poly.entity_id
_entity_poly.type
_entity_poly.pdbx_seq_one_letter_code
_entity_poly.pdbx_strand_id
1 'polypeptide(L)'
;MFRDNSNILEKKDFFEQGILALHFNRPFEAIKYLSVLEEEKNSAIFFNIALCYLKIQKYEKVLSFLEKALSEIKRNRSVEITKDNYSELLSFEEESEGYINPMLYFTPLQFPDLAREQILRLMIDILFLLGKKEEMHKIINSLRNKNYKNVKDKISRS
;
A
#
# COMPACT_ATOMS: atom_id res chain seq x y z
N MET A 1 12.31 -32.61 -9.89
CA MET A 1 11.12 -31.74 -9.78
C MET A 1 11.60 -30.29 -9.76
N PHE A 2 11.98 -29.77 -10.92
CA PHE A 2 12.43 -28.38 -11.07
C PHE A 2 11.17 -27.53 -11.23
N ARG A 3 10.73 -26.88 -10.16
CA ARG A 3 9.63 -25.90 -10.25
C ARG A 3 10.19 -24.60 -10.86
N ASP A 4 9.74 -24.27 -12.07
CA ASP A 4 9.25 -22.94 -12.49
C ASP A 4 10.02 -21.67 -12.05
N ASN A 5 11.36 -21.71 -12.01
CA ASN A 5 12.14 -20.49 -11.76
C ASN A 5 11.97 -19.42 -12.87
N SER A 6 11.64 -19.82 -14.11
CA SER A 6 11.33 -18.91 -15.21
C SER A 6 10.07 -18.09 -14.94
N ASN A 7 9.02 -18.75 -14.46
CA ASN A 7 7.72 -18.14 -14.16
C ASN A 7 7.82 -17.11 -13.02
N ILE A 8 8.65 -17.39 -12.01
CA ILE A 8 8.91 -16.44 -10.90
C ILE A 8 9.71 -15.23 -11.37
N LEU A 9 10.69 -15.43 -12.28
CA LEU A 9 11.51 -14.35 -12.82
C LEU A 9 10.65 -13.41 -13.68
N GLU A 10 9.85 -13.97 -14.59
CA GLU A 10 8.92 -13.20 -15.43
C GLU A 10 7.93 -12.38 -14.58
N LYS A 11 7.35 -12.97 -13.53
CA LYS A 11 6.42 -12.26 -12.64
C LYS A 11 7.06 -11.08 -11.90
N LYS A 12 8.32 -11.23 -11.48
CA LYS A 12 9.08 -10.13 -10.87
C LYS A 12 9.35 -9.03 -11.88
N ASP A 13 9.68 -9.37 -13.11
CA ASP A 13 9.89 -8.40 -14.18
C ASP A 13 8.61 -7.60 -14.45
N PHE A 14 7.45 -8.26 -14.55
CA PHE A 14 6.15 -7.57 -14.67
C PHE A 14 5.90 -6.62 -13.50
N PHE A 15 6.18 -7.04 -12.27
CA PHE A 15 5.99 -6.19 -11.10
C PHE A 15 6.89 -4.96 -11.17
N GLU A 16 8.20 -5.15 -11.42
CA GLU A 16 9.19 -4.08 -11.51
C GLU A 16 8.86 -3.08 -12.63
N GLN A 17 8.46 -3.56 -13.81
CA GLN A 17 7.99 -2.70 -14.89
C GLN A 17 6.74 -1.91 -14.51
N GLY A 18 5.81 -2.53 -13.76
CA GLY A 18 4.65 -1.85 -13.20
C GLY A 18 5.02 -0.71 -12.26
N ILE A 19 5.99 -0.92 -11.36
CA ILE A 19 6.51 0.11 -10.45
C ILE A 19 7.21 1.23 -11.22
N LEU A 20 8.06 0.89 -12.20
CA LEU A 20 8.75 1.87 -13.04
C LEU A 20 7.76 2.72 -13.83
N ALA A 21 6.76 2.11 -14.45
CA ALA A 21 5.70 2.84 -15.16
C ALA A 21 4.96 3.80 -14.22
N LEU A 22 4.65 3.38 -12.98
CA LEU A 22 4.04 4.25 -11.98
C LEU A 22 4.96 5.40 -11.56
N HIS A 23 6.26 5.15 -11.39
CA HIS A 23 7.28 6.15 -11.10
C HIS A 23 7.37 7.21 -12.20
N PHE A 24 7.31 6.80 -13.47
CA PHE A 24 7.27 7.70 -14.63
C PHE A 24 5.88 8.30 -14.90
N ASN A 25 4.94 8.20 -13.95
CA ASN A 25 3.59 8.74 -14.04
C ASN A 25 2.79 8.21 -15.25
N ARG A 26 2.94 6.92 -15.56
CA ARG A 26 2.22 6.20 -16.63
C ARG A 26 1.24 5.19 -16.04
N PRO A 27 0.14 5.63 -15.40
CA PRO A 27 -0.74 4.77 -14.62
C PRO A 27 -1.42 3.67 -15.45
N PHE A 28 -1.79 3.93 -16.71
CA PHE A 28 -2.40 2.91 -17.57
C PHE A 28 -1.42 1.81 -17.99
N GLU A 29 -0.16 2.18 -18.20
CA GLU A 29 0.90 1.21 -18.51
C GLU A 29 1.22 0.37 -17.28
N ALA A 30 1.32 1.01 -16.10
CA ALA A 30 1.49 0.33 -14.82
C ALA A 30 0.37 -0.68 -14.54
N ILE A 31 -0.90 -0.30 -14.81
CA ILE A 31 -2.04 -1.22 -14.66
C ILE A 31 -1.88 -2.46 -15.53
N LYS A 32 -1.43 -2.34 -16.80
CA LYS A 32 -1.23 -3.49 -17.69
C LYS A 32 -0.22 -4.48 -17.10
N TYR A 33 0.91 -3.97 -16.60
CA TYR A 33 1.95 -4.78 -15.99
C TYR A 33 1.52 -5.42 -14.66
N LEU A 34 0.75 -4.70 -13.84
CA LEU A 34 0.34 -5.20 -12.52
C LEU A 34 -0.87 -6.13 -12.60
N SER A 35 -1.80 -5.93 -13.54
CA SER A 35 -3.03 -6.72 -13.64
C SER A 35 -2.78 -8.18 -14.02
N VAL A 36 -1.69 -8.46 -14.75
CA VAL A 36 -1.31 -9.86 -15.07
C VAL A 36 -0.88 -10.65 -13.84
N LEU A 37 -0.65 -9.97 -12.71
CA LEU A 37 -0.20 -10.57 -11.46
C LEU A 37 -1.32 -10.69 -10.41
N GLU A 38 -2.57 -10.31 -10.70
CA GLU A 38 -3.64 -10.33 -9.69
C GLU A 38 -3.87 -11.72 -9.05
N GLU A 39 -3.61 -12.80 -9.80
CA GLU A 39 -3.74 -14.17 -9.30
C GLU A 39 -2.70 -14.53 -8.21
N GLU A 40 -1.59 -13.78 -8.10
CA GLU A 40 -0.56 -14.00 -7.08
C GLU A 40 -1.06 -13.71 -5.66
N LYS A 41 -2.21 -13.03 -5.53
CA LYS A 41 -2.80 -12.69 -4.23
C LYS A 41 -1.79 -12.02 -3.30
N ASN A 42 -1.03 -11.08 -3.84
CA ASN A 42 -0.05 -10.28 -3.08
C ASN A 42 -0.61 -8.87 -2.85
N SER A 43 -0.68 -8.48 -1.58
CA SER A 43 -1.13 -7.16 -1.12
C SER A 43 -0.45 -5.99 -1.86
N ALA A 44 0.85 -6.08 -2.15
CA ALA A 44 1.59 -5.02 -2.85
C ALA A 44 1.07 -4.79 -4.28
N ILE A 45 0.63 -5.84 -4.97
CA ILE A 45 0.09 -5.74 -6.34
C ILE A 45 -1.19 -4.89 -6.32
N PHE A 46 -2.14 -5.26 -5.45
CA PHE A 46 -3.41 -4.54 -5.35
C PHE A 46 -3.21 -3.11 -4.85
N PHE A 47 -2.29 -2.89 -3.91
CA PHE A 47 -1.94 -1.55 -3.45
C PHE A 47 -1.38 -0.68 -4.57
N ASN A 48 -0.46 -1.20 -5.38
CA ASN A 48 0.13 -0.44 -6.48
C ASN A 48 -0.88 -0.19 -7.62
N ILE A 49 -1.81 -1.11 -7.86
CA ILE A 49 -2.97 -0.85 -8.76
C ILE A 49 -3.85 0.28 -8.17
N ALA A 50 -4.07 0.31 -6.85
CA ALA A 50 -4.80 1.39 -6.20
C ALA A 50 -4.10 2.75 -6.40
N LEU A 51 -2.77 2.81 -6.31
CA LEU A 51 -2.01 4.03 -6.62
C LEU A 51 -2.16 4.47 -8.08
N CYS A 52 -2.25 3.53 -9.02
CA CYS A 52 -2.54 3.86 -10.42
C CYS A 52 -3.91 4.53 -10.55
N TYR A 53 -4.93 4.00 -9.89
CA TYR A 53 -6.27 4.61 -9.86
C TYR A 53 -6.32 5.95 -9.13
N LEU A 54 -5.45 6.15 -8.13
CA LEU A 54 -5.28 7.42 -7.43
C LEU A 54 -4.77 8.50 -8.39
N LYS A 55 -3.75 8.19 -9.20
CA LYS A 55 -3.20 9.11 -10.22
C LYS A 55 -4.23 9.57 -11.25
N ILE A 56 -5.23 8.74 -11.54
CA ILE A 56 -6.34 9.08 -12.45
C ILE A 56 -7.65 9.46 -11.73
N GLN A 57 -7.57 9.73 -10.42
CA GLN A 57 -8.67 10.23 -9.58
C GLN A 57 -9.96 9.37 -9.63
N LYS A 58 -9.80 8.04 -9.65
CA LYS A 58 -10.93 7.09 -9.56
C LYS A 58 -11.05 6.55 -8.15
N TYR A 59 -11.45 7.41 -7.21
CA TYR A 59 -11.37 7.17 -5.76
C TYR A 59 -12.11 5.91 -5.28
N GLU A 60 -13.25 5.58 -5.85
CA GLU A 60 -14.01 4.37 -5.53
C GLU A 60 -13.24 3.11 -5.93
N LYS A 61 -12.54 3.14 -7.07
CA LYS A 61 -11.63 2.05 -7.46
C LYS A 61 -10.41 1.98 -6.56
N VAL A 62 -9.86 3.12 -6.13
CA VAL A 62 -8.77 3.15 -5.15
C VAL A 62 -9.20 2.40 -3.89
N LEU A 63 -10.35 2.75 -3.33
CA LEU A 63 -10.88 2.11 -2.12
C LEU A 63 -11.07 0.59 -2.32
N SER A 64 -11.69 0.17 -3.42
CA SER A 64 -11.90 -1.26 -3.71
C SER A 64 -10.59 -2.06 -3.81
N PHE A 65 -9.55 -1.51 -4.44
CA PHE A 65 -8.25 -2.17 -4.52
C PHE A 65 -7.48 -2.13 -3.19
N LEU A 66 -7.67 -1.10 -2.36
CA LEU A 66 -7.09 -1.07 -1.01
C LEU A 66 -7.74 -2.10 -0.08
N GLU A 67 -9.04 -2.34 -0.21
CA GLU A 67 -9.72 -3.42 0.52
C GLU A 67 -9.15 -4.79 0.14
N LYS A 68 -8.94 -5.04 -1.16
CA LYS A 68 -8.25 -6.25 -1.64
C LYS A 68 -6.82 -6.34 -1.11
N ALA A 69 -6.08 -5.24 -1.16
CA ALA A 69 -4.71 -5.21 -0.63
C ALA A 69 -4.68 -5.56 0.86
N LEU A 70 -5.63 -5.05 1.64
CA LEU A 70 -5.75 -5.32 3.07
C LEU A 70 -6.10 -6.78 3.36
N SER A 71 -6.98 -7.41 2.56
CA SER A 71 -7.38 -8.81 2.74
C SER A 71 -6.26 -9.80 2.46
N GLU A 72 -5.28 -9.43 1.63
CA GLU A 72 -4.17 -10.28 1.21
C GLU A 72 -2.91 -10.12 2.08
N ILE A 73 -2.96 -9.31 3.14
CA ILE A 73 -1.89 -9.26 4.14
C ILE A 73 -1.92 -10.56 4.95
N LYS A 74 -0.90 -11.40 4.74
CA LYS A 74 -0.72 -12.62 5.52
C LYS A 74 -0.31 -12.28 6.94
N ARG A 75 -0.88 -13.00 7.92
CA ARG A 75 -0.47 -12.90 9.34
C ARG A 75 0.87 -13.60 9.54
N ASN A 76 1.96 -12.88 9.24
CA ASN A 76 3.32 -13.36 9.41
C ASN A 76 4.05 -12.56 10.51
N ARG A 77 5.07 -13.16 11.12
CA ARG A 77 5.98 -12.41 12.00
C ARG A 77 6.79 -11.44 11.15
N SER A 78 6.81 -10.17 11.55
CA SER A 78 7.68 -9.17 10.93
C SER A 78 9.14 -9.58 11.11
N VAL A 79 9.97 -9.27 10.12
CA VAL A 79 11.42 -9.31 10.28
C VAL A 79 11.80 -8.33 11.39
N GLU A 80 12.60 -8.78 12.36
CA GLU A 80 13.07 -7.94 13.45
C GLU A 80 14.07 -6.91 12.91
N ILE A 81 13.78 -5.64 13.14
CA ILE A 81 14.71 -4.54 12.90
C ILE A 81 15.47 -4.29 14.20
N THR A 82 16.78 -4.06 14.11
CA THR A 82 17.61 -3.71 15.27
C THR A 82 17.06 -2.44 15.93
N LYS A 83 16.91 -2.46 17.26
CA LYS A 83 16.20 -1.42 18.02
C LYS A 83 16.91 -0.06 18.02
N ASP A 84 18.20 -0.03 17.67
CA ASP A 84 19.06 1.13 17.89
C ASP A 84 18.65 2.38 17.09
N ASN A 85 17.84 2.25 16.02
CA ASN A 85 17.35 3.38 15.22
C ASN A 85 15.81 3.45 15.09
N TYR A 86 15.07 2.67 15.88
CA TYR A 86 13.63 2.50 15.66
C TYR A 86 12.82 3.79 15.92
N SER A 87 13.22 4.60 16.90
CA SER A 87 12.51 5.84 17.24
C SER A 87 12.64 6.93 16.18
N GLU A 88 13.83 7.09 15.59
CA GLU A 88 14.07 8.07 14.52
C GLU A 88 13.39 7.65 13.22
N LEU A 89 13.39 6.35 12.90
CA LEU A 89 12.64 5.83 11.77
C LEU A 89 11.13 6.08 11.94
N LEU A 90 10.60 5.82 13.13
CA LEU A 90 9.18 6.02 13.41
C LEU A 90 8.78 7.49 13.28
N SER A 91 9.56 8.43 13.84
CA SER A 91 9.27 9.86 13.73
C SER A 91 9.36 10.37 12.29
N PHE A 92 10.32 9.86 11.51
CA PHE A 92 10.40 10.14 10.08
C PHE A 92 9.14 9.63 9.34
N GLU A 93 8.72 8.39 9.59
CA GLU A 93 7.53 7.80 8.95
C GLU A 93 6.22 8.52 9.35
N GLU A 94 6.13 9.06 10.57
CA GLU A 94 4.99 9.86 11.05
C GLU A 94 4.79 11.13 10.22
N GLU A 95 5.87 11.79 9.82
CA GLU A 95 5.85 13.02 9.03
C GLU A 95 5.88 12.78 7.52
N SER A 96 6.38 11.62 7.11
CA SER A 96 6.57 11.25 5.70
C SER A 96 5.26 10.96 4.97
N GLU A 97 5.21 11.35 3.70
CA GLU A 97 4.18 10.95 2.73
C GLU A 97 4.54 9.63 2.02
N GLY A 98 5.48 8.85 2.56
CA GLY A 98 5.93 7.57 1.96
C GLY A 98 4.81 6.56 1.71
N TYR A 99 3.69 6.65 2.43
CA TYR A 99 2.52 5.79 2.25
C TYR A 99 1.77 5.98 0.93
N ILE A 100 2.09 7.01 0.13
CA ILE A 100 1.57 7.18 -1.24
C ILE A 100 2.58 6.77 -2.32
N ASN A 101 3.72 6.20 -1.93
CA ASN A 101 4.72 5.65 -2.84
C ASN A 101 4.45 4.16 -3.12
N PRO A 102 4.97 3.61 -4.22
CA PRO A 102 4.79 2.20 -4.55
C PRO A 102 5.30 1.27 -3.43
N MET A 103 4.49 0.28 -3.07
CA MET A 103 4.85 -0.76 -2.11
C MET A 103 5.71 -1.82 -2.80
N LEU A 104 6.83 -2.21 -2.19
CA LEU A 104 7.69 -3.24 -2.73
C LEU A 104 7.04 -4.63 -2.61
N TYR A 105 7.37 -5.53 -3.54
CA TYR A 105 6.74 -6.86 -3.65
C TYR A 105 6.78 -7.67 -2.34
N PHE A 106 7.89 -7.58 -1.61
CA PHE A 106 8.10 -8.33 -0.37
C PHE A 106 7.67 -7.59 0.90
N THR A 107 7.29 -6.32 0.83
CA THR A 107 6.89 -5.53 2.01
C THR A 107 5.76 -6.21 2.80
N PRO A 108 4.65 -6.67 2.19
CA PRO A 108 3.58 -7.35 2.95
C PRO A 108 4.02 -8.66 3.62
N LEU A 109 5.06 -9.30 3.09
CA LEU A 109 5.59 -10.55 3.63
C LEU A 109 6.58 -10.29 4.78
N GLN A 110 7.49 -9.34 4.60
CA GLN A 110 8.59 -9.05 5.52
C GLN A 110 8.20 -8.07 6.62
N PHE A 111 7.34 -7.09 6.30
CA PHE A 111 6.92 -6.00 7.17
C PHE A 111 5.38 -5.83 7.08
N PRO A 112 4.58 -6.83 7.49
CA PRO A 112 3.12 -6.82 7.32
C PRO A 112 2.44 -5.67 8.05
N ASP A 113 2.96 -5.24 9.20
CA ASP A 113 2.43 -4.10 9.94
C ASP A 113 2.67 -2.78 9.19
N LEU A 114 3.85 -2.58 8.59
CA LEU A 114 4.14 -1.43 7.74
C LEU A 114 3.22 -1.39 6.51
N ALA A 115 3.08 -2.53 5.81
CA ALA A 115 2.17 -2.64 4.66
C ALA A 115 0.74 -2.27 5.05
N ARG A 116 0.28 -2.78 6.20
CA ARG A 116 -1.05 -2.46 6.74
C ARG A 116 -1.20 -0.98 7.02
N GLU A 117 -0.24 -0.34 7.67
CA GLU A 117 -0.29 1.10 7.98
C GLU A 117 -0.31 1.95 6.72
N GLN A 118 0.49 1.62 5.69
CA GLN A 118 0.46 2.31 4.41
C GLN A 118 -0.93 2.24 3.75
N ILE A 119 -1.54 1.05 3.71
CA ILE A 119 -2.89 0.84 3.16
C ILE A 119 -3.92 1.67 3.93
N LEU A 120 -3.94 1.56 5.27
CA LEU A 120 -4.93 2.26 6.10
C LEU A 120 -4.78 3.79 6.02
N ARG A 121 -3.54 4.30 5.96
CA ARG A 121 -3.28 5.74 5.78
C ARG A 121 -3.86 6.26 4.46
N LEU A 122 -3.67 5.53 3.36
CA LEU A 122 -4.25 5.92 2.08
C LEU A 122 -5.78 5.77 2.07
N MET A 123 -6.33 4.72 2.68
CA MET A 123 -7.78 4.58 2.82
C MET A 123 -8.40 5.79 3.55
N ILE A 124 -7.74 6.33 4.58
CA ILE A 124 -8.21 7.51 5.31
C ILE A 124 -8.33 8.72 4.38
N ASP A 125 -7.32 8.98 3.54
CA ASP A 125 -7.37 10.08 2.59
C ASP A 125 -8.51 9.90 1.58
N ILE A 126 -8.69 8.69 1.06
CA ILE A 126 -9.73 8.39 0.09
C ILE A 126 -11.12 8.50 0.70
N LEU A 127 -11.33 7.97 1.90
CA LEU A 127 -12.60 8.07 2.61
C LEU A 127 -12.93 9.53 2.96
N PHE A 128 -11.93 10.34 3.30
CA PHE A 128 -12.09 11.78 3.47
C PHE A 128 -12.54 12.46 2.17
N LEU A 129 -11.89 12.17 1.04
CA LEU A 129 -12.25 12.71 -0.28
C LEU A 129 -13.67 12.30 -0.71
N LEU A 130 -14.10 11.09 -0.36
CA LEU A 130 -15.44 10.57 -0.64
C LEU A 130 -16.50 11.05 0.37
N GLY A 131 -16.13 11.82 1.41
CA GLY A 131 -17.04 12.28 2.46
C GLY A 131 -17.55 11.18 3.40
N LYS A 132 -16.93 9.99 3.38
CA LYS A 132 -17.31 8.81 4.17
C LYS A 132 -16.74 8.85 5.60
N LYS A 133 -17.18 9.83 6.40
CA LYS A 133 -16.61 10.11 7.73
C LYS A 133 -16.67 8.94 8.70
N GLU A 134 -17.79 8.21 8.77
CA GLU A 134 -17.93 7.09 9.70
C GLU A 134 -16.96 5.95 9.39
N GLU A 135 -16.85 5.56 8.12
CA GLU A 135 -15.89 4.56 7.65
C GLU A 135 -14.46 5.03 7.94
N MET A 136 -14.15 6.30 7.67
CA MET A 136 -12.84 6.89 7.94
C MET A 136 -12.45 6.76 9.43
N HIS A 137 -13.35 7.13 10.36
CA HIS A 137 -13.07 7.02 11.79
C HIS A 137 -12.91 5.58 12.26
N LYS A 138 -13.63 4.61 11.67
CA LYS A 138 -13.39 3.17 11.94
C LYS A 138 -11.97 2.77 11.55
N ILE A 139 -11.48 3.21 10.40
CA ILE A 139 -10.10 2.94 9.96
C ILE A 139 -9.08 3.61 10.89
N ILE A 140 -9.27 4.89 11.24
CA ILE A 140 -8.40 5.62 12.18
C ILE A 140 -8.29 4.89 13.52
N ASN A 141 -9.41 4.38 14.03
CA ASN A 141 -9.43 3.64 15.30
C ASN A 141 -8.72 2.28 15.24
N SER A 142 -8.55 1.72 14.04
CA SER A 142 -7.84 0.46 13.82
C SER A 142 -6.32 0.61 13.63
N LEU A 143 -5.82 1.83 13.46
CA LEU A 143 -4.38 2.11 13.38
C LEU A 143 -3.70 1.86 14.73
N ARG A 144 -2.51 1.25 14.68
CA ARG A 144 -1.65 1.13 15.87
C ARG A 144 -1.01 2.48 16.19
N ASN A 145 -0.45 3.15 15.18
CA ASN A 145 0.07 4.50 15.31
C ASN A 145 -0.92 5.54 14.75
N LYS A 146 -1.37 6.48 15.59
CA LYS A 146 -2.28 7.58 15.22
C LYS A 146 -1.55 8.92 15.03
N ASN A 147 -0.23 8.93 15.18
CA ASN A 147 0.55 10.15 15.14
C ASN A 147 0.89 10.63 13.73
N TYR A 148 0.60 9.83 12.69
CA TYR A 148 0.81 10.22 11.31
C TYR A 148 0.18 11.56 10.98
N LYS A 149 0.96 12.43 10.33
CA LYS A 149 0.53 13.77 9.93
C LYS A 149 -0.78 13.76 9.14
N ASN A 150 -0.89 12.88 8.13
CA ASN A 150 -2.11 12.81 7.31
C ASN A 150 -3.36 12.44 8.13
N VAL A 151 -3.19 11.60 9.16
CA VAL A 151 -4.29 11.19 10.05
C VAL A 151 -4.72 12.35 10.94
N LYS A 152 -3.76 13.02 11.60
CA LYS A 152 -4.02 14.21 12.44
C LYS A 152 -4.71 15.32 11.63
N ASP A 153 -4.23 15.56 10.41
CA ASP A 153 -4.79 16.54 9.50
C ASP A 153 -6.25 16.23 9.14
N LYS A 154 -6.59 14.95 8.90
CA LYS A 154 -8.00 14.59 8.59
C LYS A 154 -8.90 14.70 9.80
N ILE A 155 -8.45 14.31 10.99
CA ILE A 155 -9.23 14.43 12.23
C ILE A 155 -9.56 15.89 12.54
N SER A 156 -8.60 16.81 12.33
CA SER A 156 -8.82 18.24 12.60
C SER A 156 -9.79 18.93 11.62
N ARG A 157 -10.00 18.34 10.43
CA ARG A 157 -10.80 18.90 9.33
C ARG A 157 -12.13 18.18 9.10
N SER A 158 -12.35 17.04 9.75
CA SER A 158 -13.57 16.23 9.65
C SER A 158 -14.63 16.69 10.63
#